data_AF-A0A8T6XL09-F1
#
_entry.id   AF-A0A8T6XL09-F1
#
_cell.length_a   1.000
_cell.length_b   1.000
_cell.length_c   1.000
_cell.angle_alpha   90.00
_cell.angle_beta   90.00
_cell.angle_gamma   90.00
#
_symmetry.space_group_name_H-M   'P 1'
#
loop_
_entity.id
_entity.type
_entity.pdbx_description
1 polymer ?
#
loop_
_entity_poly.entity_id
_entity_poly.type
_entity_poly.pdbx_seq_one_letter_code
_entity_poly.pdbx_strand_id
1 'polypeptide(L)' 'DEDLLGKNVKENDLNLHISENYYGKKIVEREEAKDLLKKSTIINMVGKETISLSISLGIGTQ' A
#
# COMPACT_ATOMS: atom_id res chain seq x y z
N ASP A 1 4.39 1.94 -0.53
CA ASP A 1 5.62 2.75 -0.49
C ASP A 1 6.67 2.06 -1.36
N GLU A 2 7.32 2.80 -2.26
CA GLU A 2 8.20 2.23 -3.31
C GLU A 2 9.41 1.51 -2.73
N ASP A 3 9.99 2.03 -1.64
CA ASP A 3 11.17 1.47 -0.99
C ASP A 3 10.92 0.08 -0.39
N LEU A 4 9.67 -0.37 -0.29
CA LEU A 4 9.31 -1.69 0.21
C LEU A 4 9.27 -2.77 -0.87
N LEU A 5 9.29 -2.39 -2.15
CA LEU A 5 9.27 -3.34 -3.25
C LEU A 5 10.47 -4.29 -3.19
N GLY A 6 10.22 -5.58 -3.44
CA GLY A 6 11.20 -6.65 -3.36
C GLY A 6 11.55 -7.12 -1.94
N LYS A 7 11.10 -6.42 -0.88
CA LYS A 7 11.40 -6.80 0.50
C LYS A 7 10.49 -7.94 0.99
N ASN A 8 11.01 -8.67 1.98
CA ASN A 8 10.24 -9.66 2.74
C ASN A 8 9.91 -9.08 4.11
N VAL A 9 8.64 -9.16 4.50
CA VAL A 9 8.17 -8.84 5.84
C VAL A 9 7.91 -10.16 6.56
N LYS A 10 8.50 -10.33 7.74
CA LYS A 10 8.30 -11.50 8.59
C LYS A 10 7.86 -11.06 9.98
N GLU A 11 6.73 -11.58 10.43
CA GLU A 11 6.20 -11.35 11.77
C GLU A 11 5.51 -12.62 12.27
N ASN A 12 6.07 -13.26 13.30
CA ASN A 12 5.62 -14.58 13.75
C ASN A 12 5.57 -15.57 12.57
N ASP A 13 4.38 -16.14 12.30
CA ASP A 13 4.14 -17.06 11.18
C ASP A 13 3.81 -16.34 9.86
N LEU A 14 3.63 -15.02 9.87
CA LEU A 14 3.43 -14.23 8.66
C LEU A 14 4.75 -14.07 7.91
N ASN A 15 4.76 -14.49 6.65
CA ASN A 15 5.86 -14.24 5.72
C ASN A 15 5.27 -13.69 4.43
N LEU A 16 5.45 -12.39 4.20
CA LEU A 16 4.93 -11.65 3.05
C LEU A 16 6.08 -11.17 2.17
N HIS A 17 6.09 -11.61 0.91
CA HIS A 17 6.97 -11.06 -0.11
C HIS A 17 6.27 -9.92 -0.86
N ILE A 18 6.81 -8.70 -0.77
CA ILE A 18 6.27 -7.52 -1.46
C ILE A 18 6.79 -7.53 -2.90
N SER A 19 6.21 -8.41 -3.73
CA SER A 19 6.70 -8.58 -5.10
C SER A 19 6.41 -7.36 -5.99
N GLU A 20 7.37 -7.00 -6.83
CA GLU A 20 7.22 -5.95 -7.85
C GLU A 20 6.09 -6.28 -8.84
N ASN A 21 5.92 -7.55 -9.20
CA ASN A 21 4.86 -7.99 -10.12
C ASN A 21 3.43 -7.74 -9.56
N TYR A 22 3.27 -7.75 -8.23
CA TYR A 22 1.97 -7.51 -7.58
C TYR A 22 1.79 -6.04 -7.19
N TYR A 23 2.76 -5.45 -6.48
CA TYR A 23 2.66 -4.10 -5.89
C TYR A 23 3.33 -3.00 -6.72
N GLY A 24 4.30 -3.34 -7.59
CA GLY A 24 5.17 -2.39 -8.29
C GLY A 24 4.77 -2.06 -9.73
N LYS A 25 3.55 -2.37 -10.15
CA LYS A 25 3.11 -2.17 -11.55
C LYS A 25 3.16 -0.71 -12.03
N LYS A 26 2.93 0.23 -11.11
CA LYS A 26 2.93 1.67 -11.40
C LYS A 26 3.32 2.44 -10.16
N ILE A 27 4.35 3.29 -10.27
CA ILE A 27 4.65 4.31 -9.28
C ILE A 27 3.79 5.54 -9.60
N VAL A 28 3.10 6.05 -8.59
CA VAL A 28 2.15 7.16 -8.73
C VAL A 28 2.44 8.24 -7.70
N GLU A 29 2.14 9.48 -8.08
CA GLU A 29 2.22 10.62 -7.17
C GLU A 29 1.08 10.59 -6.14
N ARG A 30 1.25 11.35 -5.06
CA ARG A 30 0.31 11.38 -3.92
C ARG A 30 -1.14 11.70 -4.32
N GLU A 31 -1.36 12.62 -5.25
CA GLU A 31 -2.71 12.98 -5.70
C GLU A 31 -3.37 11.84 -6.49
N GLU A 32 -2.63 11.16 -7.36
CA GLU A 32 -3.16 9.99 -8.05
C GLU A 32 -3.47 8.85 -7.07
N ALA A 33 -2.61 8.63 -6.07
CA ALA A 33 -2.87 7.64 -5.01
C ALA A 33 -4.19 7.93 -4.26
N LYS A 34 -4.47 9.20 -3.91
CA LYS A 34 -5.73 9.59 -3.27
C LYS A 34 -6.94 9.24 -4.14
N ASP A 35 -6.85 9.53 -5.43
CA ASP A 35 -7.91 9.25 -6.40
C ASP A 35 -8.19 7.75 -6.52
N LEU A 36 -7.13 6.93 -6.60
CA LEU A 36 -7.25 5.48 -6.65
C LEU A 36 -7.89 4.93 -5.37
N LEU A 37 -7.45 5.42 -4.19
CA LEU A 37 -8.02 5.00 -2.90
C LEU A 37 -9.53 5.28 -2.82
N LYS A 38 -9.99 6.45 -3.27
CA LYS A 38 -11.42 6.83 -3.23
C LYS A 38 -12.29 6.06 -4.22
N LYS A 39 -11.72 5.62 -5.35
CA LYS A 39 -12.46 4.94 -6.44
C LYS A 39 -12.43 3.41 -6.31
N SER A 40 -11.59 2.87 -5.44
CA SER A 40 -11.41 1.42 -5.27
C SER A 40 -12.43 0.84 -4.30
N THR A 41 -12.98 -0.34 -4.62
CA THR A 41 -13.88 -1.09 -3.74
C THR A 41 -13.14 -2.08 -2.83
N ILE A 42 -11.94 -2.51 -3.23
CA ILE A 42 -11.05 -3.41 -2.51
C ILE A 42 -9.63 -2.86 -2.64
N ILE A 43 -8.89 -2.79 -1.52
CA ILE A 43 -7.56 -2.18 -1.47
C ILE A 43 -6.63 -3.07 -0.64
N ASN A 44 -5.51 -3.48 -1.24
CA ASN A 44 -4.40 -4.12 -0.53
C ASN A 44 -3.27 -3.11 -0.40
N MET A 45 -2.84 -2.82 0.83
CA MET A 45 -1.85 -1.79 1.11
C MET A 45 -0.70 -2.35 1.95
N VAL A 46 0.50 -1.87 1.67
CA VAL A 46 1.69 -2.11 2.48
C VAL A 46 2.56 -0.85 2.48
N GLY A 47 2.95 -0.44 3.68
CA GLY A 47 3.78 0.75 3.88
C GLY A 47 3.09 1.84 4.69
N LYS A 48 3.90 2.56 5.47
CA LYS A 48 3.45 3.53 6.46
C LYS A 48 2.81 4.74 5.78
N GLU A 49 3.40 5.24 4.70
CA GLU A 49 2.88 6.45 4.03
C GLU A 49 1.55 6.16 3.35
N THR A 50 1.45 5.03 2.66
CA THR A 50 0.21 4.60 2.00
C THR A 50 -0.94 4.38 2.99
N ILE A 51 -0.68 3.70 4.11
CA ILE A 51 -1.69 3.45 5.15
C ILE A 51 -2.09 4.75 5.86
N SER A 52 -1.12 5.61 6.19
CA SER A 52 -1.40 6.90 6.83
C SER A 52 -2.25 7.80 5.92
N LEU A 53 -1.98 7.77 4.61
CA LEU A 53 -2.80 8.47 3.62
C LEU A 53 -4.24 7.94 3.60
N SER A 54 -4.45 6.62 3.59
CA SER A 54 -5.81 6.06 3.57
C SER A 54 -6.61 6.47 4.81
N ILE A 55 -6.00 6.38 6.00
CA ILE A 55 -6.62 6.80 7.27
C ILE A 55 -6.97 8.28 7.24
N SER A 56 -6.09 9.14 6.72
CA SER A 56 -6.36 10.59 6.59
C SER A 56 -7.54 10.92 5.66
N LEU A 57 -7.91 10.01 4.76
CA LEU A 57 -9.05 10.13 3.85
C LEU A 57 -10.33 9.49 4.41
N GLY A 58 -10.29 8.92 5.62
CA GLY A 58 -11.40 8.17 6.22
C GLY A 58 -11.57 6.76 5.66
N ILE A 59 -10.54 6.23 4.99
CA ILE A 59 -10.52 4.88 4.41
C ILE A 59 -9.76 3.95 5.37
N GLY A 60 -10.52 3.31 6.25
CA GLY A 60 -10.01 2.49 7.36
C GLY A 60 -9.72 3.30 8.62
N THR A 61 -9.36 2.60 9.69
CA THR A 61 -8.99 3.16 11.00
C THR A 61 -7.76 2.42 11.55
N GLN A 62 -7.05 3.03 12.50
CA GLN A 62 -5.91 2.43 13.20
C GLN A 62 -6.37 1.63 14.43
#